data_AF-A0A377LZD4-F1
#
_entry.id   AF-A0A377LZD4-F1
#
_cell.length_a   1.000
_cell.length_b   1.000
_cell.length_c   1.000
_cell.angle_alpha   90.00
_cell.angle_beta   90.00
_cell.angle_gamma   90.00
#
_symmetry.space_group_name_H-M   'P 1'
#
loop_
_entity.id
_entity.type
_entity.pdbx_description
1 polymer ?
#
loop_
_entity_poly.entity_id
_entity_poly.type
_entity_poly.pdbx_seq_one_letter_code
_entity_poly.pdbx_strand_id
1 'polypeptide(L)'
;MKQERILGALYGQALGDAMGMPSELWPRKRVKAHFGWIDRFLPGPAENNAACYFKRAEFTDDTSMALCLADAIIECDGEIDADVIGKHILNWALDFDAFNKNVLGPTSKIALNAIRDGKPVSELDNNGVTNGAAMRASRWAACYRRRGWNILSGRSRWPPARRINRTSPSPGPW
;
A
#
# COMPACT_ATOMS: atom_id res chain seq x y z
N MET A 1 -12.13 -19.40 -15.30
CA MET A 1 -12.54 -19.41 -13.87
C MET A 1 -11.51 -18.86 -12.89
N LYS A 2 -10.31 -19.47 -12.67
CA LYS A 2 -9.33 -18.94 -11.69
C LYS A 2 -8.60 -17.68 -12.16
N GLN A 3 -8.11 -17.67 -13.39
CA GLN A 3 -7.41 -16.53 -13.98
C GLN A 3 -8.31 -15.29 -14.06
N GLU A 4 -9.56 -15.43 -14.50
CA GLU A 4 -10.52 -14.32 -14.56
C GLU A 4 -10.78 -13.69 -13.19
N ARG A 5 -10.81 -14.48 -12.11
CA ARG A 5 -10.96 -13.96 -10.75
C ARG A 5 -9.73 -13.19 -10.27
N ILE A 6 -8.53 -13.59 -10.71
CA ILE A 6 -7.28 -12.88 -10.42
C ILE A 6 -7.19 -11.59 -11.24
N LEU A 7 -7.55 -11.64 -12.53
CA LEU A 7 -7.59 -10.46 -13.38
C LEU A 7 -8.64 -9.46 -12.90
N GLY A 8 -9.87 -9.90 -12.63
CA GLY A 8 -10.92 -9.03 -12.10
C GLY A 8 -10.57 -8.43 -10.73
N ALA A 9 -9.75 -9.13 -9.95
CA ALA A 9 -9.19 -8.63 -8.70
C ALA A 9 -8.20 -7.48 -8.92
N LEU A 10 -7.20 -7.68 -9.77
CA LEU A 10 -6.16 -6.69 -10.08
C LEU A 10 -6.75 -5.47 -10.79
N TYR A 11 -7.59 -5.70 -11.80
CA TYR A 11 -8.29 -4.62 -12.49
C TYR A 11 -9.27 -3.89 -11.56
N GLY A 12 -10.01 -4.61 -10.71
CA GLY A 12 -10.92 -3.98 -9.76
C GLY A 12 -10.19 -3.05 -8.78
N GLN A 13 -9.00 -3.43 -8.32
CA GLN A 13 -8.16 -2.57 -7.49
C GLN A 13 -7.71 -1.33 -8.27
N ALA A 14 -7.10 -1.50 -9.44
CA ALA A 14 -6.60 -0.38 -10.24
C ALA A 14 -7.71 0.61 -10.64
N LEU A 15 -8.88 0.09 -11.02
CA LEU A 15 -10.04 0.91 -11.36
C LEU A 15 -10.59 1.64 -10.13
N GLY A 16 -10.66 0.97 -8.97
CA GLY A 16 -11.15 1.56 -7.74
C GLY A 16 -10.23 2.67 -7.22
N ASP A 17 -8.92 2.43 -7.26
CA ASP A 17 -7.86 3.39 -6.96
C ASP A 17 -8.00 4.64 -7.86
N ALA A 18 -7.95 4.47 -9.18
CA ALA A 18 -8.05 5.58 -10.13
C ALA A 18 -9.40 6.34 -10.06
N MET A 19 -10.50 5.67 -9.70
CA MET A 19 -11.80 6.33 -9.46
C MET A 19 -11.84 7.11 -8.14
N GLY A 20 -11.15 6.64 -7.11
CA GLY A 20 -11.13 7.26 -5.77
C GLY A 20 -10.16 8.44 -5.66
N MET A 21 -9.04 8.36 -6.37
CA MET A 21 -7.91 9.30 -6.36
C MET A 21 -8.33 10.78 -6.35
N PRO A 22 -9.26 11.28 -7.19
CA PRO A 22 -9.59 12.71 -7.23
C PRO A 22 -10.10 13.28 -5.89
N SER A 23 -10.72 12.42 -5.09
CA SER A 23 -11.38 12.76 -3.82
C SER A 23 -10.55 12.40 -2.58
N GLU A 24 -9.32 11.92 -2.77
CA GLU A 24 -8.49 11.41 -1.69
C GLU A 24 -8.32 12.43 -0.55
N LEU A 25 -8.39 11.95 0.69
CA LEU A 25 -8.31 12.73 1.94
C LEU A 25 -9.37 13.82 2.11
N TRP A 26 -10.34 13.97 1.21
CA TRP A 26 -11.42 14.93 1.38
C TRP A 26 -12.60 14.36 2.17
N PRO A 27 -13.22 15.16 3.05
CA PRO A 27 -14.44 14.74 3.71
C PRO A 27 -15.59 14.66 2.69
N ARG A 28 -16.51 13.72 2.90
CA ARG A 28 -17.67 13.49 2.01
C ARG A 28 -18.45 14.76 1.65
N LYS A 29 -18.58 15.72 2.58
CA LYS A 29 -19.24 17.01 2.33
C LYS A 29 -18.52 17.82 1.24
N ARG A 30 -17.18 17.87 1.27
CA ARG A 30 -16.36 18.56 0.25
C ARG A 30 -16.44 17.84 -1.08
N VAL A 31 -16.34 16.50 -1.07
CA VAL A 31 -16.48 15.69 -2.29
C VAL A 31 -17.82 15.95 -2.99
N LYS A 32 -18.93 15.95 -2.24
CA LYS A 32 -20.26 16.27 -2.79
C LYS A 32 -20.37 17.70 -3.31
N ALA A 33 -19.80 18.68 -2.60
CA ALA A 33 -19.85 20.07 -3.01
C ALA A 33 -19.03 20.34 -4.28
N HIS A 34 -17.86 19.69 -4.41
CA HIS A 34 -16.95 19.91 -5.53
C HIS A 34 -17.32 19.06 -6.76
N PHE A 35 -17.59 17.77 -6.58
CA PHE A 35 -17.84 16.83 -7.67
C PHE A 35 -19.32 16.49 -7.88
N GLY A 36 -20.16 16.67 -6.85
CA GLY A 36 -21.50 16.06 -6.82
C GLY A 36 -21.40 14.54 -6.70
N TRP A 37 -21.29 13.88 -7.85
CA TRP A 37 -21.15 12.44 -7.98
C TRP A 37 -20.00 12.10 -8.95
N ILE A 38 -19.11 11.20 -8.55
CA ILE A 38 -18.01 10.72 -9.40
C ILE A 38 -18.50 9.45 -10.13
N ASP A 39 -18.81 9.58 -11.41
CA ASP A 39 -19.29 8.50 -12.29
C ASP A 39 -18.28 8.10 -13.38
N ARG A 40 -17.15 8.79 -13.45
CA ARG A 40 -16.10 8.61 -14.46
C ARG A 40 -14.74 8.94 -13.87
N PHE A 41 -13.68 8.51 -14.55
CA PHE A 41 -12.33 8.93 -14.20
C PHE A 41 -12.18 10.44 -14.34
N LEU A 42 -11.65 11.08 -13.31
CA LEU A 42 -11.34 12.50 -13.26
C LEU A 42 -9.85 12.67 -12.94
N PRO A 43 -9.21 13.78 -13.36
CA PRO A 43 -7.90 14.14 -12.84
C PRO A 43 -8.01 14.58 -11.38
N GLY A 44 -6.89 14.58 -10.66
CA GLY A 44 -6.83 15.19 -9.34
C GLY A 44 -7.01 16.71 -9.40
N PRO A 45 -7.88 17.31 -8.57
CA PRO A 45 -8.02 18.76 -8.50
C PRO A 45 -6.74 19.43 -8.04
N ALA A 46 -6.40 20.60 -8.58
CA ALA A 46 -5.24 21.38 -8.15
C ALA A 46 -5.29 21.77 -6.65
N GLU A 47 -6.50 21.91 -6.10
CA GLU A 47 -6.75 22.20 -4.68
C GLU A 47 -6.71 20.96 -3.76
N ASN A 48 -6.51 19.77 -4.33
CA ASN A 48 -6.31 18.54 -3.57
C ASN A 48 -4.81 18.20 -3.51
N ASN A 49 -4.15 18.54 -2.41
CA ASN A 49 -2.71 18.30 -2.25
C ASN A 49 -2.28 16.83 -2.36
N ALA A 50 -3.18 15.87 -2.14
CA ALA A 50 -2.89 14.44 -2.30
C ALA A 50 -3.00 14.02 -3.78
N ALA A 51 -4.02 14.51 -4.47
CA ALA A 51 -4.40 14.05 -5.80
C ALA A 51 -3.83 14.91 -6.94
N CYS A 52 -3.39 16.15 -6.68
CA CYS A 52 -3.08 17.15 -7.72
C CYS A 52 -1.96 16.75 -8.71
N TYR A 53 -1.19 15.71 -8.39
CA TYR A 53 -0.12 15.19 -9.25
C TYR A 53 -0.59 14.16 -10.28
N PHE A 54 -1.83 13.68 -10.17
CA PHE A 54 -2.35 12.57 -10.97
C PHE A 54 -3.30 13.06 -12.07
N LYS A 55 -3.10 12.50 -13.26
CA LYS A 55 -3.98 12.72 -14.41
C LYS A 55 -5.20 11.81 -14.34
N ARG A 56 -6.13 12.06 -15.26
CA ARG A 56 -7.33 11.24 -15.43
C ARG A 56 -6.94 9.77 -15.61
N ALA A 57 -7.54 8.90 -14.82
CA ALA A 57 -7.37 7.44 -14.85
C ALA A 57 -5.96 6.94 -14.50
N GLU A 58 -5.09 7.80 -13.94
CA GLU A 58 -3.87 7.33 -13.28
C GLU A 58 -4.23 6.76 -11.90
N PHE A 59 -3.60 5.65 -11.55
CA PHE A 59 -3.69 5.03 -10.24
C PHE A 59 -2.61 5.58 -9.29
N THR A 60 -2.81 5.47 -7.98
CA THR A 60 -1.91 6.01 -6.97
C THR A 60 -0.86 5.01 -6.49
N ASP A 61 -0.27 5.26 -5.32
CA ASP A 61 0.63 4.37 -4.64
C ASP A 61 -0.01 3.00 -4.34
N ASP A 62 -1.34 2.90 -4.17
CA ASP A 62 -2.02 1.63 -3.90
C ASP A 62 -1.79 0.57 -4.97
N THR A 63 -2.12 0.89 -6.22
CA THR A 63 -1.90 -0.02 -7.35
C THR A 63 -0.41 -0.17 -7.63
N SER A 64 0.36 0.91 -7.50
CA SER A 64 1.80 0.88 -7.72
C SER A 64 2.50 -0.10 -6.79
N MET A 65 2.18 -0.09 -5.50
CA MET A 65 2.75 -1.01 -4.52
C MET A 65 2.33 -2.46 -4.74
N ALA A 66 1.11 -2.70 -5.24
CA ALA A 66 0.68 -4.03 -5.63
C ALA A 66 1.46 -4.56 -6.85
N LEU A 67 1.76 -3.70 -7.83
CA LEU A 67 2.60 -4.04 -8.97
C LEU A 67 4.05 -4.31 -8.55
N CYS A 68 4.65 -3.45 -7.71
CA CYS A 68 6.00 -3.68 -7.18
C CYS A 68 6.13 -5.04 -6.47
N LEU A 69 5.10 -5.44 -5.70
CA LEU A 69 5.07 -6.74 -5.05
C LEU A 69 4.89 -7.88 -6.05
N ALA A 70 4.11 -7.68 -7.12
CA ALA A 70 3.98 -8.67 -8.18
C ALA A 70 5.28 -8.89 -8.94
N ASP A 71 5.96 -7.80 -9.31
CA ASP A 71 7.24 -7.86 -10.02
C ASP A 71 8.31 -8.55 -9.17
N ALA A 72 8.36 -8.26 -7.86
CA ALA A 72 9.27 -8.94 -6.93
C ALA A 72 8.99 -10.45 -6.83
N ILE A 73 7.72 -10.85 -6.73
CA ILE A 73 7.34 -12.27 -6.66
C ILE A 73 7.67 -13.00 -7.96
N ILE A 74 7.50 -12.34 -9.11
CA ILE A 74 7.88 -12.89 -10.41
C ILE A 74 9.40 -13.02 -10.53
N GLU A 75 10.17 -12.01 -10.09
CA GLU A 75 11.64 -12.03 -10.08
C GLU A 75 12.19 -13.15 -9.19
N CYS A 76 11.50 -13.48 -8.09
CA CYS A 76 11.88 -14.52 -7.14
C CYS A 76 11.22 -15.89 -7.38
N ASP A 77 10.74 -16.18 -8.60
CA ASP A 77 10.11 -17.48 -8.95
C ASP A 77 8.95 -17.91 -8.01
N GLY A 78 8.23 -16.93 -7.46
CA GLY A 78 7.11 -17.14 -6.55
C GLY A 78 7.47 -17.15 -5.06
N GLU A 79 8.73 -16.87 -4.69
CA GLU A 79 9.15 -16.70 -3.30
C GLU A 79 8.99 -15.24 -2.83
N ILE A 80 8.80 -15.05 -1.52
CA ILE A 80 8.79 -13.72 -0.92
C ILE A 80 10.21 -13.37 -0.47
N ASP A 81 10.80 -12.35 -1.09
CA ASP A 81 12.05 -11.76 -0.67
C ASP A 81 11.83 -10.27 -0.31
N ALA A 82 12.11 -9.92 0.94
CA ALA A 82 11.86 -8.59 1.46
C ALA A 82 12.77 -7.52 0.83
N ASP A 83 14.02 -7.87 0.51
CA ASP A 83 14.99 -6.95 -0.06
C ASP A 83 14.66 -6.68 -1.53
N VAL A 84 14.23 -7.70 -2.28
CA VAL A 84 13.75 -7.54 -3.67
C VAL A 84 12.46 -6.71 -3.71
N ILE A 85 11.51 -6.93 -2.79
CA ILE A 85 10.32 -6.07 -2.65
C ILE A 85 10.74 -4.62 -2.35
N GLY A 86 11.67 -4.42 -1.42
CA GLY A 86 12.20 -3.11 -1.06
C GLY A 86 12.82 -2.38 -2.26
N LYS A 87 13.60 -3.09 -3.08
CA LYS A 87 14.20 -2.60 -4.33
C LYS A 87 13.14 -2.14 -5.33
N HIS A 88 12.09 -2.94 -5.57
CA HIS A 88 11.00 -2.54 -6.49
C HIS A 88 10.25 -1.30 -6.00
N ILE A 89 9.95 -1.21 -4.71
CA ILE A 89 9.30 -0.03 -4.13
C ILE A 89 10.19 1.21 -4.23
N LEU A 90 11.51 1.06 -4.00
CA LEU A 90 12.47 2.15 -4.14
C LEU A 90 12.53 2.66 -5.58
N ASN A 91 12.60 1.76 -6.55
CA ASN A 91 12.61 2.13 -7.97
C ASN A 91 11.36 2.93 -8.34
N TRP A 92 10.18 2.46 -7.94
CA TRP A 92 8.94 3.21 -8.15
C TRP A 92 8.97 4.59 -7.47
N ALA A 93 9.46 4.68 -6.23
CA ALA A 93 9.50 5.93 -5.49
C ALA A 93 10.43 6.97 -6.15
N LEU A 94 11.51 6.51 -6.79
CA LEU A 94 12.42 7.35 -7.56
C LEU A 94 11.78 7.81 -8.87
N ASP A 95 11.18 6.90 -9.64
CA ASP A 95 10.53 7.21 -10.92
C ASP A 95 9.34 8.15 -10.76
N PHE A 96 8.55 7.97 -9.70
CA PHE A 96 7.40 8.83 -9.42
C PHE A 96 7.79 10.16 -8.77
N ASP A 97 9.05 10.35 -8.39
CA ASP A 97 9.53 11.49 -7.60
C ASP A 97 8.76 11.64 -6.27
N ALA A 98 8.49 10.51 -5.63
CA ALA A 98 7.60 10.42 -4.47
C ALA A 98 8.18 11.13 -3.22
N PHE A 99 9.51 11.29 -3.16
CA PHE A 99 10.19 12.01 -2.07
C PHE A 99 9.88 13.51 -2.06
N ASN A 100 9.83 14.13 -3.25
CA ASN A 100 9.59 15.56 -3.42
C ASN A 100 8.08 15.89 -3.43
N LYS A 101 7.25 15.01 -3.99
CA LYS A 101 5.79 15.21 -4.08
C LYS A 101 5.03 14.99 -2.75
N ASN A 102 5.73 14.70 -1.65
CA ASN A 102 5.16 14.46 -0.30
C ASN A 102 4.05 13.39 -0.23
N VAL A 103 4.04 12.48 -1.20
CA VAL A 103 3.10 11.36 -1.31
C VAL A 103 3.43 10.27 -0.28
N LEU A 104 4.70 10.15 0.09
CA LEU A 104 5.17 9.20 1.07
C LEU A 104 5.01 9.75 2.50
N GLY A 105 4.37 8.97 3.36
CA GLY A 105 4.39 9.21 4.80
C GLY A 105 5.81 9.17 5.39
N PRO A 106 6.03 9.82 6.56
CA PRO A 106 7.36 9.93 7.17
C PRO A 106 8.08 8.58 7.37
N THR A 107 7.35 7.56 7.82
CA THR A 107 7.89 6.20 8.03
C THR A 107 8.34 5.55 6.72
N SER A 108 7.58 5.73 5.64
CA SER A 108 7.93 5.19 4.33
C SER A 108 9.17 5.85 3.75
N LYS A 109 9.34 7.17 3.95
CA LYS A 109 10.57 7.88 3.53
C LYS A 109 11.80 7.36 4.27
N ILE A 110 11.71 7.14 5.58
CA ILE A 110 12.82 6.60 6.39
C ILE A 110 13.21 5.20 5.89
N ALA A 111 12.22 4.32 5.72
CA ALA A 111 12.45 2.96 5.24
C ALA A 111 13.11 2.95 3.85
N LEU A 112 12.63 3.78 2.91
CA LEU A 112 13.17 3.81 1.55
C LEU A 112 14.57 4.44 1.48
N ASN A 113 14.87 5.43 2.31
CA ASN A 113 16.23 5.96 2.42
C ASN A 113 17.19 4.89 2.95
N ALA A 114 16.79 4.12 3.96
CA ALA A 114 17.62 3.05 4.50
C ALA A 114 17.87 1.93 3.48
N ILE A 115 16.86 1.57 2.67
CA ILE A 115 17.02 0.63 1.54
C ILE A 115 17.98 1.20 0.50
N ARG A 116 17.87 2.50 0.17
CA ARG A 116 18.81 3.18 -0.75
C ARG A 116 20.24 3.14 -0.24
N ASP A 117 20.43 3.24 1.06
CA ASP A 117 21.75 3.19 1.71
C ASP A 117 22.28 1.75 1.89
N GLY A 118 21.59 0.75 1.32
CA GLY A 118 22.02 -0.65 1.31
C GLY A 118 21.73 -1.41 2.59
N LYS A 119 20.90 -0.86 3.49
CA LYS A 119 20.51 -1.54 4.73
C LYS A 119 19.49 -2.64 4.44
N PRO A 120 19.69 -3.88 4.92
CA PRO A 120 18.72 -4.96 4.77
C PRO A 120 17.36 -4.60 5.38
N VAL A 121 16.27 -5.01 4.74
CA VAL A 121 14.90 -4.71 5.20
C VAL A 121 14.64 -5.32 6.59
N SER A 122 15.29 -6.43 6.93
CA SER A 122 15.21 -7.07 8.25
C SER A 122 15.69 -6.21 9.42
N GLU A 123 16.48 -5.15 9.14
CA GLU A 123 17.04 -4.25 10.14
C GLU A 123 16.28 -2.92 10.24
N LEU A 124 15.13 -2.79 9.55
CA LEU A 124 14.29 -1.60 9.60
C LEU A 124 13.26 -1.70 10.73
N ASP A 125 13.12 -0.61 11.50
CA ASP A 125 12.11 -0.51 12.55
C ASP A 125 10.70 -0.43 11.94
N ASN A 126 9.90 -1.48 12.15
CA ASN A 126 8.52 -1.54 11.67
C ASN A 126 7.53 -1.11 12.76
N ASN A 127 7.15 0.16 12.77
CA ASN A 127 6.17 0.68 13.73
C ASN A 127 4.70 0.47 13.33
N GLY A 128 4.40 -0.09 12.14
CA GLY A 128 3.07 -0.63 11.80
C GLY A 128 1.85 0.31 11.90
N VAL A 129 2.03 1.64 11.93
CA VAL A 129 0.96 2.59 12.27
C VAL A 129 0.10 3.06 11.08
N THR A 130 0.32 2.56 9.86
CA THR A 130 -0.40 3.03 8.64
C THR A 130 -1.10 1.90 7.89
N ASN A 131 -2.20 2.23 7.21
CA ASN A 131 -2.99 1.31 6.37
C ASN A 131 -2.25 0.83 5.10
N GLY A 132 -1.06 1.36 4.80
CA GLY A 132 -0.29 0.99 3.60
C GLY A 132 0.00 -0.51 3.49
N ALA A 133 0.14 -1.22 4.61
CA ALA A 133 0.26 -2.69 4.58
C ALA A 133 -1.04 -3.39 4.16
N ALA A 134 -2.20 -2.88 4.61
CA ALA A 134 -3.51 -3.45 4.32
C ALA A 134 -3.97 -3.16 2.87
N MET A 135 -3.64 -1.98 2.34
CA MET A 135 -3.94 -1.61 0.95
C MET A 135 -3.17 -2.49 -0.05
N ARG A 136 -1.95 -2.88 0.30
CA ARG A 136 -1.11 -3.84 -0.45
C ARG A 136 -1.53 -5.30 -0.26
N ALA A 137 -2.28 -5.61 0.79
CA ALA A 137 -2.62 -6.97 1.18
C ALA A 137 -3.86 -7.54 0.47
N SER A 138 -4.55 -6.72 -0.35
CA SER A 138 -5.92 -7.00 -0.78
C SER A 138 -6.09 -8.44 -1.27
N ARG A 139 -5.14 -9.05 -2.01
CA ARG A 139 -5.38 -10.35 -2.66
C ARG A 139 -4.22 -11.35 -2.79
N TRP A 140 -3.05 -11.12 -2.21
CA TRP A 140 -1.98 -12.15 -2.18
C TRP A 140 -2.40 -13.45 -1.49
N ALA A 141 -3.37 -13.39 -0.58
CA ALA A 141 -3.97 -14.56 0.04
C ALA A 141 -4.55 -15.57 -0.97
N ALA A 142 -5.00 -15.12 -2.15
CA ALA A 142 -5.55 -16.01 -3.19
C ALA A 142 -4.45 -16.74 -3.96
N CYS A 143 -3.30 -16.10 -4.20
CA CYS A 143 -2.14 -16.70 -4.85
C CYS A 143 -1.43 -17.71 -3.94
N TYR A 144 -1.33 -17.43 -2.63
CA TYR A 144 -0.62 -18.29 -1.67
C TYR A 144 -1.42 -19.50 -1.14
N ARG A 145 -2.71 -19.64 -1.46
CA ARG A 145 -3.51 -20.81 -1.05
C ARG A 145 -2.99 -22.16 -1.59
N ARG A 146 -2.07 -22.15 -2.57
CA ARG A 146 -1.49 -23.38 -3.17
C ARG A 146 -0.30 -24.00 -2.43
N ARG A 147 0.30 -23.33 -1.43
CA ARG A 147 1.43 -23.88 -0.65
C ARG A 147 1.16 -24.08 0.85
N GLY A 148 -0.10 -24.16 1.27
CA GLY A 148 -0.45 -24.56 2.64
C GLY A 148 -0.20 -23.51 3.74
N TRP A 149 -0.04 -22.24 3.38
CA TRP A 149 0.11 -21.15 4.36
C TRP A 149 -1.23 -20.49 4.64
N ASN A 150 -1.61 -20.53 5.92
CA ASN A 150 -2.84 -19.95 6.44
C ASN A 150 -2.49 -18.59 7.04
N ILE A 151 -2.72 -17.51 6.29
CA ILE A 151 -2.43 -16.11 6.72
C ILE A 151 -3.20 -15.75 8.01
N LEU A 152 -4.24 -16.52 8.35
CA LEU A 152 -5.05 -16.36 9.56
C LEU A 152 -4.60 -17.23 10.74
N SER A 153 -3.62 -18.13 10.58
CA SER A 153 -3.05 -18.86 11.72
C SER A 153 -1.66 -18.30 12.02
N GLY A 154 -1.56 -17.44 13.04
CA GLY A 154 -0.30 -16.90 13.56
C GLY A 154 0.65 -17.98 14.11
N ARG A 155 1.17 -18.83 13.23
CA ARG A 155 2.23 -19.81 13.50
C ARG A 155 3.29 -19.71 12.42
N SER A 156 4.06 -18.64 12.48
CA SER A 156 5.48 -18.70 12.14
C SER A 156 6.25 -18.40 13.43
N ARG A 157 7.28 -19.20 13.71
CA ARG A 157 8.14 -19.09 14.88
C ARG A 157 8.87 -17.74 14.84
N TRP A 158 8.29 -16.73 15.46
CA TRP A 158 9.02 -15.54 15.91
C TRP A 158 9.72 -15.87 17.23
N PRO A 159 10.98 -15.44 17.46
CA PRO A 159 11.56 -15.48 18.80
C PRO A 159 10.66 -14.65 19.74
N PRO A 160 10.49 -15.07 21.01
CA PRO A 160 9.47 -14.50 21.88
C PRO A 160 9.73 -13.00 22.10
N ALA A 161 8.90 -12.16 21.48
CA ALA A 161 8.78 -10.76 21.82
C ALA A 161 8.41 -10.67 23.31
N ARG A 162 9.24 -9.97 24.09
CA ARG A 162 9.01 -9.71 25.51
C ARG A 162 7.62 -9.10 25.66
N ARG A 163 6.80 -9.75 26.49
CA ARG A 163 5.47 -9.33 26.90
C ARG A 163 5.54 -7.91 27.48
N ILE A 164 5.18 -6.90 26.69
CA ILE A 164 4.94 -5.54 27.20
C ILE A 164 3.50 -5.51 27.71
N ASN A 165 3.37 -5.39 29.04
CA ASN A 165 2.10 -5.24 29.73
C ASN A 165 1.33 -4.02 29.19
N ARG A 166 0.08 -4.25 28.77
CA ARG A 166 -0.93 -3.20 28.61
C ARG A 166 -1.34 -2.75 30.02
N THR A 167 -0.81 -1.63 30.49
CA THR A 167 -1.39 -0.86 31.60
C THR A 167 -1.50 0.59 31.20
N SER A 168 -2.62 0.94 30.58
CA SER A 168 -3.19 2.29 30.60
C SER A 168 -4.68 2.19 30.29
N PRO A 169 -5.57 2.67 31.19
CA PRO A 169 -7.01 2.55 31.02
C PRO A 169 -7.53 3.53 29.95
N SER A 170 -8.52 3.08 29.17
CA SER A 170 -9.25 3.92 28.21
C SER A 170 -10.02 5.02 28.93
N PRO A 171 -10.00 6.28 28.49
CA PRO A 171 -11.00 7.24 28.92
C PRO A 171 -12.33 6.89 28.24
N GLY A 172 -13.36 6.67 29.06
CA GLY A 172 -14.75 6.48 28.63
C GLY A 172 -15.36 7.76 28.04
N PRO A 173 -16.63 7.68 27.61
CA PRO A 173 -17.24 8.67 26.73
C PRO A 173 -17.71 9.91 27.50
N TRP A 174 -17.51 11.08 26.89
CA TRP A 174 -18.33 12.29 27.05
C TRP A 174 -18.44 12.96 25.68
#